data_AF-A0A1V4WUD7-F1
#
_entry.id   AF-A0A1V4WUD7-F1
#
_cell.length_a   1.000
_cell.length_b   1.000
_cell.length_c   1.000
_cell.angle_alpha   90.00
_cell.angle_beta   90.00
_cell.angle_gamma   90.00
#
_symmetry.space_group_name_H-M   'P 1'
#
loop_
_entity.id
_entity.type
_entity.pdbx_description
1 polymer ?
#
loop_
_entity_poly.entity_id
_entity_poly.type
_entity_poly.pdbx_seq_one_letter_code
_entity_poly.pdbx_strand_id
1 'polypeptide(L)'
;MQKTEYALELTDYRRQDFSVCLGCKICASVCTVNDVSSGTNPQEMLQRLFMGKDVAADEPLVRFCTGCYRCTGACPWEIRIPDVVRALRHVHATESPFEKAFKGSVALFGRVYEPYVLMKAVPFLLTGGYMKHMTRWMEYMGFHLPHKVKRT
;
A
#
# COMPACT_ATOMS: atom_id res chain seq x y z
N MET A 1 -17.31 0.30 17.88
CA MET A 1 -16.49 -0.71 17.18
C MET A 1 -15.18 -0.06 16.78
N GLN A 2 -14.04 -0.69 17.06
CA GLN A 2 -12.77 -0.24 16.50
C GLN A 2 -12.87 -0.40 14.98
N LYS A 3 -12.56 0.66 14.21
CA LYS A 3 -12.66 0.66 12.73
C LYS A 3 -11.86 -0.50 12.11
N THR A 4 -10.77 -0.86 12.76
CA THR A 4 -9.88 -1.96 12.42
C THR A 4 -10.56 -3.33 12.43
N GLU A 5 -11.41 -3.60 13.42
CA GLU A 5 -12.05 -4.91 13.55
C GLU A 5 -13.09 -5.11 12.44
N TYR A 6 -13.86 -4.05 12.14
CA TYR A 6 -14.74 -4.02 10.98
C TYR A 6 -13.99 -4.18 9.66
N ALA A 7 -12.79 -3.60 9.53
CA ALA A 7 -11.97 -3.80 8.34
C ALA A 7 -11.53 -5.27 8.18
N LEU A 8 -11.23 -5.97 9.27
CA LEU A 8 -10.83 -7.38 9.22
C LEU A 8 -12.00 -8.29 8.83
N GLU A 9 -13.21 -8.02 9.33
CA GLU A 9 -14.44 -8.74 8.95
C GLU A 9 -14.68 -8.74 7.44
N LEU A 10 -14.24 -7.71 6.71
CA LEU A 10 -14.35 -7.62 5.25
C LEU A 10 -13.36 -8.53 4.48
N THR A 11 -12.40 -9.17 5.16
CA THR A 11 -11.23 -9.83 4.55
C THR A 11 -11.11 -11.33 4.86
N ASP A 12 -12.14 -11.92 5.45
CA ASP A 12 -12.14 -13.29 6.03
C ASP A 12 -11.06 -13.52 7.11
N TYR A 13 -10.41 -12.45 7.58
CA TYR A 13 -9.44 -12.52 8.65
C TYR A 13 -10.05 -12.14 9.99
N ARG A 14 -9.57 -12.79 11.04
CA ARG A 14 -9.72 -12.38 12.43
C ARG A 14 -8.35 -12.06 13.01
N ARG A 15 -8.32 -11.32 14.10
CA ARG A 15 -7.06 -10.96 14.79
C ARG A 15 -6.22 -12.19 15.13
N GLN A 16 -6.86 -13.27 15.57
CA GLN A 16 -6.18 -14.52 15.94
C GLN A 16 -5.44 -15.18 14.77
N ASP A 17 -5.90 -14.97 13.53
CA ASP A 17 -5.30 -15.60 12.36
C ASP A 17 -3.89 -15.02 12.08
N PHE A 18 -3.57 -13.82 12.59
CA PHE A 18 -2.23 -13.24 12.50
C PHE A 18 -1.23 -13.80 13.52
N SER A 19 -1.66 -14.68 14.44
CA SER A 19 -0.77 -15.35 15.41
C SER A 19 0.28 -16.25 14.75
N VAL A 20 0.05 -16.66 13.51
CA VAL A 20 1.02 -17.43 12.70
C VAL A 20 2.25 -16.59 12.29
N CYS A 21 2.17 -15.26 12.40
CA CYS A 21 3.27 -14.38 12.04
C CYS A 21 4.42 -14.46 13.05
N LEU A 22 5.53 -15.06 12.64
CA LEU A 22 6.76 -15.18 13.44
C LEU A 22 7.60 -13.89 13.50
N GLY A 23 7.17 -12.81 12.84
CA GLY A 23 7.90 -11.54 12.85
C GLY A 23 9.20 -11.52 12.04
N CYS A 24 9.36 -12.40 11.04
CA CYS A 24 10.57 -12.53 10.21
C CYS A 24 10.89 -11.34 9.30
N LYS A 25 9.96 -10.39 9.13
CA LYS A 25 10.09 -9.16 8.31
C LYS A 25 10.41 -9.34 6.82
N ILE A 26 10.23 -10.55 6.25
CA ILE A 26 10.37 -10.77 4.79
C ILE A 26 9.39 -9.89 3.99
N CYS A 27 8.18 -9.69 4.49
CA CYS A 27 7.21 -8.80 3.85
C CYS A 27 7.71 -7.34 3.77
N ALA A 28 8.53 -6.90 4.72
CA ALA A 28 9.11 -5.56 4.73
C ALA A 28 10.24 -5.42 3.69
N SER A 29 11.08 -6.45 3.53
CA SER A 29 12.18 -6.40 2.57
C SER A 29 11.72 -6.40 1.11
N VAL A 30 10.58 -7.04 0.81
CA VAL A 30 10.02 -7.07 -0.55
C VAL A 30 9.07 -5.90 -0.86
N CYS A 31 8.69 -5.11 0.14
CA CYS A 31 7.72 -4.03 -0.03
C CYS A 31 8.38 -2.80 -0.64
N THR A 32 7.94 -2.41 -1.84
CA THR A 32 8.41 -1.20 -2.53
C THR A 32 8.03 0.08 -1.78
N VAL A 33 6.94 0.07 -1.01
CA VAL A 33 6.53 1.24 -0.22
C VAL A 33 7.42 1.41 1.01
N ASN A 34 7.80 0.32 1.69
CA ASN A 34 8.79 0.34 2.76
C ASN A 34 10.14 0.81 2.24
N ASP A 35 10.52 0.38 1.04
CA ASP A 35 11.73 0.87 0.41
C ASP A 35 11.62 2.39 0.14
N VAL A 36 10.60 2.86 -0.58
CA VAL A 36 10.50 4.27 -1.03
C VAL A 36 10.13 5.27 0.07
N SER A 37 9.44 4.86 1.14
CA SER A 37 9.02 5.76 2.23
C SER A 37 9.77 5.47 3.53
N SER A 38 10.28 6.52 4.18
CA SER A 38 10.93 6.40 5.48
C SER A 38 9.87 6.20 6.57
N GLY A 39 9.72 4.96 7.05
CA GLY A 39 8.95 4.67 8.26
C GLY A 39 7.66 3.87 8.07
N THR A 40 7.57 2.98 7.09
CA THR A 40 6.42 2.07 6.98
C THR A 40 6.85 0.62 6.90
N ASN A 41 6.46 -0.20 7.87
CA ASN A 41 6.82 -1.60 7.90
C ASN A 41 5.55 -2.47 7.87
N PRO A 42 5.32 -3.28 6.82
CA PRO A 42 4.15 -4.17 6.72
C PRO A 42 4.01 -5.11 7.91
N GLN A 43 5.14 -5.56 8.45
CA GLN A 43 5.17 -6.46 9.59
C GLN A 43 4.76 -5.75 10.89
N GLU A 44 5.14 -4.48 11.06
CA GLU A 44 4.74 -3.68 12.23
C GLU A 44 3.24 -3.36 12.21
N MET A 45 2.72 -2.98 11.04
CA MET A 45 1.27 -2.79 10.84
C MET A 45 0.51 -4.08 11.19
N LEU A 46 0.99 -5.24 10.73
CA LEU A 46 0.39 -6.54 11.06
C LEU A 46 0.40 -6.83 12.57
N GLN A 47 1.49 -6.51 13.27
CA GLN A 47 1.56 -6.65 14.73
C GLN A 47 0.58 -5.72 15.45
N ARG A 48 0.41 -4.48 14.98
CA ARG A 48 -0.58 -3.54 15.53
C ARG A 48 -1.99 -4.10 15.38
N LEU A 49 -2.32 -4.66 14.21
CA LEU A 49 -3.60 -5.32 13.95
C LEU A 49 -3.83 -6.52 14.88
N PHE A 50 -2.81 -7.37 15.08
CA PHE A 50 -2.88 -8.49 16.02
C PHE A 50 -3.16 -8.03 17.46
N MET A 51 -2.49 -6.95 17.90
CA MET A 51 -2.69 -6.34 19.22
C MET A 51 -4.04 -5.60 19.36
N GLY A 52 -4.87 -5.54 18.32
CA GLY A 52 -6.11 -4.76 18.33
C GLY A 52 -5.88 -3.25 18.42
N LYS A 53 -4.74 -2.76 17.92
CA LYS A 53 -4.45 -1.33 17.79
C LYS A 53 -5.01 -0.82 16.47
N ASP A 54 -5.56 0.39 16.51
CA ASP A 54 -6.09 1.02 15.31
C ASP A 54 -4.97 1.44 14.35
N VAL A 55 -5.24 1.30 13.05
CA VAL A 55 -4.32 1.69 11.98
C VAL A 55 -4.89 2.94 11.35
N ALA A 56 -4.13 4.03 11.41
CA ALA A 56 -4.62 5.33 10.97
C ALA A 56 -4.65 5.44 9.43
N ALA A 57 -5.55 6.29 8.93
CA ALA A 57 -5.72 6.50 7.48
C ALA A 57 -4.50 7.13 6.81
N ASP A 58 -3.68 7.86 7.59
CA ASP A 58 -2.48 8.55 7.13
C ASP A 58 -1.23 7.64 7.09
N GLU A 59 -1.32 6.41 7.62
CA GLU A 59 -0.22 5.46 7.63
C GLU A 59 0.26 5.18 6.18
N PRO A 60 1.58 5.23 5.89
CA PRO A 60 2.05 5.22 4.51
C PRO A 60 1.66 3.95 3.74
N LEU A 61 1.61 2.78 4.39
CA LEU A 61 1.08 1.56 3.79
C LEU A 61 -0.39 1.70 3.39
N VAL A 62 -1.23 2.27 4.26
CA VAL A 62 -2.64 2.54 3.96
C VAL A 62 -2.76 3.50 2.78
N ARG A 63 -1.93 4.54 2.67
CA ARG A 63 -2.02 5.50 1.55
C ARG A 63 -1.41 5.00 0.23
N PHE A 64 -0.28 4.29 0.29
CA PHE A 64 0.59 4.08 -0.87
C PHE A 64 0.77 2.61 -1.27
N CYS A 65 0.26 1.64 -0.50
CA CYS A 65 0.25 0.24 -0.94
C CYS A 65 -0.36 0.10 -2.35
N THR A 66 0.39 -0.48 -3.27
CA THR A 66 -0.02 -0.66 -4.66
C THR A 66 -0.84 -1.94 -4.86
N GLY A 67 -0.98 -2.77 -3.83
CA GLY A 67 -1.66 -4.06 -3.95
C GLY A 67 -0.92 -5.04 -4.87
N CYS A 68 0.42 -5.01 -4.89
CA CYS A 68 1.25 -5.84 -5.77
C CYS A 68 1.46 -7.29 -5.31
N TYR A 69 0.95 -7.67 -4.13
CA TYR A 69 1.03 -9.02 -3.54
C TYR A 69 2.42 -9.65 -3.34
N ARG A 70 3.51 -8.90 -3.56
CA ARG A 70 4.89 -9.40 -3.30
C ARG A 70 5.08 -9.87 -1.86
N CYS A 71 4.51 -9.15 -0.89
CA CYS A 71 4.58 -9.51 0.52
C CYS A 71 3.85 -10.82 0.84
N THR A 72 2.75 -11.12 0.14
CA THR A 72 2.01 -12.38 0.29
C THR A 72 2.79 -13.54 -0.29
N GLY A 73 3.29 -13.40 -1.53
CA GLY A 73 4.08 -14.46 -2.18
C GLY A 73 5.41 -14.76 -1.50
N ALA A 74 5.99 -13.78 -0.77
CA ALA A 74 7.21 -13.99 0.01
C ALA A 74 6.93 -14.50 1.44
N CYS A 75 5.69 -14.49 1.90
CA CYS A 75 5.34 -14.93 3.25
C CYS A 75 5.23 -16.46 3.28
N PRO A 76 5.94 -17.17 4.17
CA PRO A 76 5.79 -18.63 4.32
C PRO A 76 4.37 -19.07 4.71
N TRP A 77 3.58 -18.15 5.29
CA TRP A 77 2.19 -18.36 5.72
C TRP A 77 1.18 -17.67 4.81
N GLU A 78 1.63 -17.11 3.67
CA GLU A 78 0.77 -16.51 2.65
C GLU A 78 -0.21 -15.45 3.18
N ILE A 79 0.20 -14.65 4.18
CA ILE A 79 -0.65 -13.62 4.76
C ILE A 79 -0.97 -12.55 3.69
N ARG A 80 -2.27 -12.32 3.44
CA ARG A 80 -2.76 -11.36 2.43
C ARG A 80 -2.83 -9.94 2.98
N ILE A 81 -1.67 -9.38 3.32
CA ILE A 81 -1.54 -7.98 3.77
C ILE A 81 -2.23 -6.97 2.81
N PRO A 82 -2.15 -7.14 1.47
CA PRO A 82 -2.84 -6.22 0.55
C PRO A 82 -4.37 -6.17 0.73
N ASP A 83 -5.01 -7.29 1.04
CA ASP A 83 -6.47 -7.38 1.25
C ASP A 83 -6.85 -6.59 2.50
N VAL A 84 -6.09 -6.77 3.58
CA VAL A 84 -6.25 -6.02 4.83
C VAL A 84 -6.10 -4.52 4.60
N VAL A 85 -5.07 -4.10 3.85
CA VAL A 85 -4.88 -2.68 3.52
C VAL A 85 -6.03 -2.14 2.68
N ARG A 86 -6.55 -2.91 1.73
CA ARG A 86 -7.70 -2.54 0.90
C ARG A 86 -8.95 -2.33 1.76
N ALA A 87 -9.22 -3.22 2.72
CA ALA A 87 -10.33 -3.06 3.63
C ALA A 87 -10.16 -1.85 4.56
N LEU A 88 -8.95 -1.62 5.08
CA LEU A 88 -8.65 -0.42 5.88
C LEU A 88 -8.91 0.88 5.10
N ARG A 89 -8.52 0.96 3.81
CA ARG A 89 -8.85 2.10 2.94
C ARG A 89 -10.35 2.32 2.81
N HIS A 90 -11.10 1.23 2.67
CA HIS A 90 -12.56 1.29 2.55
C HIS A 90 -13.19 1.86 3.83
N VAL A 91 -12.79 1.35 5.00
CA VAL A 91 -13.32 1.82 6.29
C VAL A 91 -12.94 3.28 6.60
N HIS A 92 -11.75 3.71 6.19
CA HIS A 92 -11.31 5.10 6.36
C HIS A 92 -11.84 6.05 5.27
N ALA A 93 -12.60 5.55 4.29
CA ALA A 93 -13.05 6.30 3.13
C ALA A 93 -11.89 7.07 2.45
N THR A 94 -10.71 6.44 2.37
CA THR A 94 -9.51 7.06 1.83
C THR A 94 -9.61 7.12 0.31
N GLU A 95 -9.93 8.29 -0.23
CA GLU A 95 -9.97 8.49 -1.67
C GLU A 95 -8.61 8.90 -2.24
N SER A 96 -8.22 8.26 -3.34
CA SER A 96 -7.02 8.69 -4.07
C SER A 96 -7.27 10.01 -4.81
N PRO A 97 -6.23 10.83 -5.08
CA PRO A 97 -6.38 12.03 -5.92
C PRO A 97 -6.97 11.72 -7.29
N PHE A 98 -6.61 10.56 -7.86
CA PHE A 98 -7.18 10.07 -9.11
C PHE A 98 -8.69 9.78 -8.96
N GLU A 99 -9.10 9.07 -7.91
CA GLU A 99 -10.50 8.75 -7.66
C GLU A 99 -11.37 10.01 -7.51
N LYS A 100 -10.86 11.02 -6.80
CA LYS A 100 -11.52 12.33 -6.68
C LYS A 100 -11.70 13.01 -8.05
N ALA A 101 -10.64 13.03 -8.85
CA ALA A 101 -10.66 13.59 -10.20
C ALA A 101 -11.62 12.83 -11.13
N PHE A 102 -11.62 11.49 -11.04
CA PHE A 102 -12.48 10.60 -11.80
C PHE A 102 -13.96 10.81 -11.45
N LYS A 103 -14.31 10.72 -10.16
CA LYS A 103 -15.69 10.95 -9.68
C LYS A 103 -16.17 12.35 -10.04
N GLY A 104 -15.32 13.36 -9.89
CA GLY A 104 -15.61 14.74 -10.31
C GLY A 104 -15.92 14.85 -11.80
N SER A 105 -15.16 14.17 -12.67
CA SER A 105 -15.43 14.15 -14.11
C SER A 105 -16.78 13.52 -14.42
N VAL A 106 -17.07 12.35 -13.82
CA VAL A 106 -18.33 11.63 -14.06
C VAL A 106 -19.52 12.44 -13.54
N ALA A 107 -19.39 13.07 -12.37
CA ALA A 107 -20.45 13.90 -11.80
C ALA A 107 -20.76 15.15 -12.65
N LEU A 108 -19.74 15.75 -13.29
CA LEU A 108 -19.91 16.94 -14.12
C LEU A 108 -20.39 16.64 -15.54
N PHE A 109 -19.84 15.61 -16.17
CA PHE A 109 -20.03 15.35 -17.61
C PHE A 109 -20.83 14.09 -17.91
N GLY A 110 -21.21 13.30 -16.91
CA GLY A 110 -21.82 11.97 -17.08
C GLY A 110 -20.86 10.91 -17.65
N ARG A 111 -19.61 11.28 -17.91
CA ARG A 111 -18.55 10.42 -18.47
C ARG A 111 -17.18 10.88 -18.03
N VAL A 112 -16.18 10.03 -18.25
CA VAL A 112 -14.77 10.37 -17.99
C VAL A 112 -14.27 11.26 -19.11
N TYR A 113 -13.73 12.42 -18.74
CA TYR A 113 -13.04 13.34 -19.63
C TYR A 113 -11.58 13.42 -19.21
N GLU A 114 -10.72 12.76 -19.99
CA GLU A 114 -9.30 12.59 -19.67
C GLU A 114 -8.57 13.92 -19.41
N PRO A 115 -8.80 15.00 -20.19
CA PRO A 115 -8.15 16.28 -19.91
C PRO A 115 -8.51 16.84 -18.53
N TYR A 116 -9.76 16.67 -18.08
CA TYR A 116 -10.17 17.11 -16.75
C TYR A 116 -9.48 16.31 -15.65
N VAL A 117 -9.46 14.98 -15.79
CA VAL A 117 -8.82 14.09 -14.81
C VAL A 117 -7.33 14.40 -14.72
N LEU A 118 -6.66 14.57 -15.86
CA LEU A 118 -5.26 14.93 -15.93
C LEU A 118 -5.01 16.28 -15.24
N MET A 119 -5.74 17.33 -15.61
CA MET A 119 -5.58 18.67 -15.02
C MET A 119 -5.79 18.69 -13.51
N LYS A 120 -6.73 17.88 -13.00
CA LYS A 120 -6.94 17.74 -11.54
C LYS A 120 -5.87 16.90 -10.85
N ALA A 121 -5.26 15.94 -11.54
CA ALA A 121 -4.20 15.09 -10.99
C ALA A 121 -2.79 15.72 -11.09
N VAL A 122 -2.56 16.64 -12.03
CA VAL A 122 -1.27 17.31 -12.28
C VAL A 122 -0.65 17.94 -11.03
N PRO A 123 -1.38 18.72 -10.20
CA PRO A 123 -0.81 19.29 -8.99
C PRO A 123 -0.24 18.23 -8.04
N PHE A 124 -0.95 17.09 -7.90
CA PHE A 124 -0.48 15.98 -7.07
C PHE A 124 0.76 15.30 -7.65
N LEU A 125 0.81 15.09 -8.97
CA LEU A 125 1.97 14.52 -9.65
C LEU A 125 3.23 15.38 -9.48
N LEU A 126 3.07 16.71 -9.55
CA LEU A 126 4.17 17.67 -9.43
C LEU A 126 4.64 17.87 -7.98
N THR A 127 3.72 17.92 -7.00
CA THR A 127 4.06 18.31 -5.61
C THR A 127 4.24 17.13 -4.65
N GLY A 128 3.51 16.02 -4.84
CA GLY A 128 3.45 14.93 -3.86
C GLY A 128 3.92 13.57 -4.38
N GLY A 129 4.04 13.40 -5.70
CA GLY A 129 4.28 12.11 -6.35
C GLY A 129 5.71 11.91 -6.86
N TYR A 130 5.81 11.72 -8.18
CA TYR A 130 6.99 11.24 -8.90
C TYR A 130 8.23 12.11 -8.73
N MET A 131 8.06 13.43 -8.67
CA MET A 131 9.18 14.36 -8.63
C MET A 131 9.97 14.28 -7.31
N LYS A 132 9.27 14.08 -6.18
CA LYS A 132 9.88 13.93 -4.85
C LYS A 132 10.71 12.65 -4.73
N HIS A 133 10.30 11.60 -5.42
CA HIS A 133 10.94 10.28 -5.37
C HIS A 133 11.82 9.98 -6.60
N MET A 134 12.06 10.98 -7.46
CA MET A 134 12.82 10.82 -8.70
C MET A 134 14.26 10.34 -8.45
N THR A 135 14.91 10.83 -7.40
CA THR A 135 16.27 10.42 -7.02
C THR A 135 16.36 8.93 -6.70
N ARG A 136 15.40 8.41 -5.95
CA ARG A 136 15.27 6.97 -5.67
C ARG A 136 14.94 6.16 -6.92
N TRP A 137 14.10 6.70 -7.79
CA TRP A 137 13.76 6.04 -9.05
C TRP A 137 14.97 5.94 -10.00
N MET A 138 15.87 6.93 -9.98
CA MET A 138 17.15 6.87 -10.69
C MET A 138 18.05 5.73 -10.19
N GLU A 139 18.01 5.38 -8.89
CA GLU A 139 18.72 4.20 -8.37
C GLU A 139 18.22 2.90 -9.02
N TYR A 140 16.91 2.78 -9.22
CA TYR A 140 16.28 1.63 -9.88
C TYR A 140 16.47 1.57 -11.41
N MET A 141 16.81 2.70 -12.04
CA MET A 141 17.16 2.78 -13.46
C MET A 141 18.60 2.35 -13.75
N GLY A 142 19.37 2.04 -12.70
CA GLY A 142 20.70 1.45 -12.82
C GLY A 142 20.63 0.05 -13.45
N PHE A 143 21.48 -0.21 -14.44
CA PHE A 143 21.59 -1.54 -15.04
C PHE A 143 22.21 -2.50 -14.02
N HIS A 144 21.39 -3.21 -13.26
CA HIS A 144 21.86 -4.21 -12.31
C HIS A 144 22.19 -5.50 -13.08
N LEU A 145 23.48 -5.82 -13.17
CA LEU A 145 23.91 -7.15 -13.62
C LEU A 145 23.37 -8.19 -12.64
N PRO A 146 22.84 -9.33 -13.12
CA PRO A 146 22.34 -10.39 -12.24
C PRO A 146 23.46 -10.82 -11.29
N HIS A 147 23.17 -10.85 -9.99
CA HIS A 147 24.12 -11.32 -8.98
C HIS A 147 24.54 -12.75 -9.33
N LYS A 148 25.86 -13.01 -9.40
CA LYS A 148 26.37 -14.37 -9.56
C LYS A 148 25.88 -15.20 -8.38
N VAL A 149 24.94 -16.12 -8.64
CA VAL A 149 24.56 -17.15 -7.67
C VAL A 149 25.81 -17.99 -7.45
N LYS A 150 26.41 -17.92 -6.25
CA LYS A 150 27.50 -18.82 -5.87
C LYS A 150 26.94 -20.23 -5.93
N ARG A 151 27.34 -21.00 -6.94
CA ARG A 151 27.13 -22.44 -6.97
C ARG A 151 28.12 -23.03 -5.96
N THR A 152 27.64 -23.29 -4.75
CA THR A 152 28.25 -24.29 -3.86
C THR A 152 27.96 -25.68 -4.40
#